data_AF-A0A143X672-F1
#
_entry.id   AF-A0A143X672-F1
#
_cell.length_a   1.000
_cell.length_b   1.000
_cell.length_c   1.000
_cell.angle_alpha   90.00
_cell.angle_beta   90.00
_cell.angle_gamma   90.00
#
_symmetry.space_group_name_H-M   'P 1'
#
loop_
_entity.id
_entity.type
_entity.pdbx_description
1 polymer ?
#
loop_
_entity_poly.entity_id
_entity_poly.type
_entity_poly.pdbx_seq_one_letter_code
_entity_poly.pdbx_strand_id
1 'polypeptide(L)'
;MKCPQCGFENASVARFCEKCGMSLRPKPKKKKWKGLLLLAAVVVIAAGAALWLMVLRPNEKSYDAILEEAQRYVSEMDYSEAKTLYLEAIEIEPSRLDAYLSLAQIYVEQKDYAQALSILNQAQDQVPSDQQEDLESQIAAVEEMVSPDLFSEVAGTYVFSSGAGAWDTTIELAEDGTFTGSYHDANMGLTGTTYPNGTVSICNFSGRFVDPIQQDEHSYTLTLDQLDTEGERFESYIEDGVRYEVTIPYGLEEGKEWTLYLEGAAMADLPDAFVSWMYAFADPNTLETLPFNGLYNPTTSAGFMAYASEG
;
A
#
# COMPACT_ATOMS: atom_id res chain seq x y z
N MET A 1 58.24 -76.13 20.33
CA MET A 1 57.46 -75.89 19.09
C MET A 1 58.37 -75.28 18.02
N LYS A 2 58.21 -75.69 16.77
CA LYS A 2 59.08 -75.25 15.66
C LYS A 2 58.64 -73.87 15.16
N CYS A 3 59.57 -72.95 14.97
CA CYS A 3 59.28 -71.63 14.44
C CYS A 3 58.83 -71.74 12.96
N PRO A 4 57.67 -71.18 12.58
CA PRO A 4 57.18 -71.30 11.21
C PRO A 4 57.99 -70.50 10.19
N GLN A 5 58.77 -69.51 10.61
CA GLN A 5 59.60 -68.70 9.70
C GLN A 5 60.99 -69.30 9.47
N CYS A 6 61.68 -69.72 10.54
CA CYS A 6 63.08 -70.13 10.44
C CYS A 6 63.33 -71.60 10.78
N GLY A 7 62.29 -72.35 11.15
CA GLY A 7 62.39 -73.77 11.46
C GLY A 7 63.09 -74.09 12.79
N PHE A 8 63.53 -73.10 13.57
CA PHE A 8 64.22 -73.31 14.83
C PHE A 8 63.28 -73.91 15.89
N GLU A 9 63.79 -74.85 16.68
CA GLU A 9 63.02 -75.54 17.70
C GLU A 9 63.10 -74.77 19.02
N ASN A 10 61.97 -74.20 19.45
CA ASN A 10 61.88 -73.39 20.65
C ASN A 10 61.22 -74.16 21.78
N ALA A 11 61.46 -73.77 23.03
CA ALA A 11 60.72 -74.29 24.18
C ALA A 11 59.19 -74.18 23.97
N SER A 12 58.42 -75.14 24.49
CA SER A 12 56.96 -75.19 24.30
C SER A 12 56.22 -73.96 24.82
N VAL A 13 56.83 -73.22 25.76
CA VAL A 13 56.28 -72.02 26.38
C VAL A 13 56.81 -70.70 25.77
N ALA A 14 57.74 -70.79 24.82
CA ALA A 14 58.40 -69.62 24.23
C ALA A 14 57.37 -68.70 23.54
N ARG A 15 57.40 -67.39 23.90
CA ARG A 15 56.51 -66.39 23.28
C ARG A 15 57.06 -65.90 21.93
N PHE A 16 58.38 -65.89 21.79
CA PHE A 16 59.09 -65.49 20.58
C PHE A 16 60.12 -66.55 20.22
N CYS A 17 60.50 -66.61 18.95
CA CYS A 17 61.57 -67.47 18.50
C CYS A 17 62.91 -66.90 18.95
N GLU A 18 63.72 -67.69 19.65
CA GLU A 18 65.02 -67.27 20.18
C GLU A 18 66.03 -66.94 19.06
N LYS A 19 65.87 -67.56 17.89
CA LYS A 19 66.76 -67.34 16.75
C LYS A 19 66.41 -66.11 15.92
N CYS A 20 65.14 -65.89 15.60
CA CYS A 20 64.72 -64.84 14.66
C CYS A 20 63.77 -63.79 15.25
N GLY A 21 63.44 -63.89 16.54
CA GLY A 21 62.56 -62.96 17.23
C GLY A 21 61.07 -63.06 16.86
N MET A 22 60.66 -63.97 15.97
CA MET A 22 59.26 -64.09 15.54
C MET A 22 58.34 -64.52 16.70
N SER A 23 57.21 -63.82 16.89
CA SER A 23 56.16 -64.24 17.83
C SER A 23 55.59 -65.62 17.47
N LEU A 24 55.59 -66.55 18.42
CA LEU A 24 55.07 -67.91 18.25
C LEU A 24 53.62 -68.06 18.72
N ARG A 25 53.04 -67.03 19.34
CA ARG A 25 51.61 -67.02 19.71
C ARG A 25 50.74 -66.46 18.58
N PRO A 26 49.61 -67.09 18.26
CA PRO A 26 48.66 -66.55 17.29
C PRO A 26 48.04 -65.25 17.81
N LYS A 27 47.97 -64.21 16.98
CA LYS A 27 47.27 -62.96 17.31
C LYS A 27 45.76 -63.23 17.43
N PRO A 28 45.05 -62.69 18.44
CA PRO A 28 43.60 -62.87 18.55
C PRO A 28 42.91 -62.27 17.32
N LYS A 29 42.01 -63.05 16.69
CA LYS A 29 41.21 -62.57 15.53
C LYS A 29 40.35 -61.39 15.99
N LYS A 30 40.58 -60.19 15.46
CA LYS A 30 39.75 -59.00 15.73
C LYS A 30 38.32 -59.26 15.24
N LYS A 31 37.31 -59.18 16.13
CA LYS A 31 35.88 -59.30 15.79
C LYS A 31 35.47 -58.17 14.84
N LYS A 32 34.90 -58.51 13.68
CA LYS A 32 34.48 -57.58 12.62
C LYS A 32 33.22 -56.73 12.95
N TRP A 33 32.66 -56.83 14.15
CA TRP A 33 31.42 -56.12 14.53
C TRP A 33 31.50 -54.59 14.50
N LYS A 34 32.69 -53.99 14.64
CA LYS A 34 32.84 -52.53 14.50
C LYS A 34 32.43 -52.02 13.11
N GLY A 35 32.72 -52.79 12.06
CA GLY A 35 32.27 -52.46 10.70
C GLY A 35 30.77 -52.64 10.50
N LEU A 36 30.19 -53.67 11.14
CA LEU A 36 28.75 -53.93 11.09
C LEU A 36 27.94 -52.84 11.83
N LEU A 37 28.45 -52.36 12.96
CA LEU A 37 27.85 -51.26 13.74
C LEU A 37 27.92 -49.93 12.99
N LEU A 38 29.04 -49.64 12.32
CA LEU A 38 29.17 -48.48 11.45
C LEU A 38 28.18 -48.52 10.29
N LEU A 39 28.05 -49.67 9.63
CA LEU A 39 27.09 -49.84 8.54
C LEU A 39 25.64 -49.66 9.02
N ALA A 40 25.29 -50.25 10.16
CA ALA A 40 23.97 -50.10 10.77
C ALA A 40 23.66 -48.64 11.14
N ALA A 41 24.63 -47.91 11.69
CA ALA A 41 24.47 -46.49 12.01
C ALA A 41 24.23 -45.64 10.75
N VAL A 42 24.98 -45.90 9.66
CA VAL A 42 24.79 -45.20 8.38
C VAL A 42 23.40 -45.45 7.81
N VAL A 43 22.90 -46.68 7.86
CA VAL A 43 21.55 -47.03 7.38
C VAL A 43 20.47 -46.33 8.21
N VAL A 44 20.61 -46.26 9.53
CA VAL A 44 19.66 -45.55 10.40
C VAL A 44 19.67 -44.05 10.14
N ILE A 45 20.85 -43.45 9.94
CA ILE A 45 20.97 -42.03 9.61
C ILE A 45 20.37 -41.75 8.22
N ALA A 46 20.63 -42.60 7.23
CA ALA A 46 20.08 -42.46 5.89
C ALA A 46 18.55 -42.64 5.89
N ALA A 47 18.03 -43.61 6.64
CA ALA A 47 16.59 -43.81 6.82
C ALA A 47 15.95 -42.65 7.58
N GLY A 48 16.63 -42.10 8.60
CA GLY A 48 16.18 -40.91 9.33
C GLY A 48 16.16 -39.66 8.45
N ALA A 49 17.17 -39.46 7.61
CA ALA A 49 17.22 -38.37 6.63
C ALA A 49 16.17 -38.54 5.52
N ALA A 50 15.92 -39.77 5.05
CA ALA A 50 14.85 -40.07 4.11
C ALA A 50 13.47 -39.85 4.73
N LEU A 51 13.27 -40.25 5.98
CA LEU A 51 12.04 -39.98 6.73
C LEU A 51 11.87 -38.48 6.99
N TRP A 52 12.95 -37.75 7.27
CA TRP A 52 12.93 -36.28 7.41
C TRP A 52 12.54 -35.60 6.08
N LEU A 53 13.12 -36.04 4.95
CA LEU A 53 12.77 -35.56 3.62
C LEU A 53 11.32 -35.91 3.21
N MET A 54 10.82 -37.07 3.63
CA MET A 54 9.50 -37.60 3.22
C MET A 54 8.36 -37.13 4.13
N VAL A 55 8.60 -36.92 5.42
CA VAL A 55 7.56 -36.67 6.44
C VAL A 55 7.62 -35.25 7.02
N LEU A 56 8.78 -34.59 7.01
CA LEU A 56 9.00 -33.31 7.69
C LEU A 56 9.38 -32.15 6.77
N ARG A 57 9.31 -32.31 5.44
CA ARG A 57 9.16 -31.15 4.57
C ARG A 57 7.72 -30.65 4.74
N PRO A 58 7.48 -29.43 5.26
CA PRO A 58 6.20 -28.79 5.02
C PRO A 58 6.00 -28.83 3.51
N ASN A 59 4.80 -29.21 3.07
CA ASN A 59 4.44 -29.06 1.67
C ASN A 59 4.23 -27.56 1.43
N GLU A 60 5.33 -26.80 1.42
CA GLU A 60 5.37 -25.42 0.98
C GLU A 60 4.83 -25.46 -0.44
N LYS A 61 3.65 -24.86 -0.64
CA LYS A 61 2.98 -24.93 -1.93
C LYS A 61 3.94 -24.35 -2.96
N SER A 62 4.13 -25.05 -4.07
CA SER A 62 4.92 -24.49 -5.16
C SER A 62 4.25 -23.20 -5.65
N TYR A 63 5.06 -22.26 -6.15
CA TYR A 63 4.59 -21.01 -6.73
C TYR A 63 3.36 -21.21 -7.64
N ASP A 64 3.43 -22.16 -8.58
CA ASP A 64 2.32 -22.43 -9.51
C ASP A 64 1.03 -22.90 -8.81
N ALA A 65 1.15 -23.65 -7.70
CA ALA A 65 -0.01 -24.12 -6.95
C ALA A 65 -0.67 -22.98 -6.16
N ILE A 66 0.12 -21.99 -5.71
CA ILE A 66 -0.39 -20.78 -5.06
C ILE A 66 -1.12 -19.91 -6.09
N LEU A 67 -0.56 -19.74 -7.29
CA LEU A 67 -1.22 -18.98 -8.37
C LEU A 67 -2.56 -19.59 -8.78
N GLU A 68 -2.63 -20.90 -8.97
CA GLU A 68 -3.89 -21.58 -9.31
C GLU A 68 -4.96 -21.36 -8.22
N GLU A 69 -4.54 -21.38 -6.95
CA GLU A 69 -5.42 -21.14 -5.83
C GLU A 69 -5.87 -19.67 -5.74
N ALA A 70 -4.94 -18.73 -5.95
CA ALA A 70 -5.25 -17.31 -5.99
C ALA A 70 -6.26 -16.99 -7.10
N GLN A 71 -6.07 -17.56 -8.29
CA GLN A 71 -6.98 -17.40 -9.43
C GLN A 71 -8.37 -17.99 -9.16
N ARG A 72 -8.47 -19.09 -8.40
CA ARG A 72 -9.76 -19.60 -7.94
C ARG A 72 -10.47 -18.57 -7.04
N TYR A 73 -9.76 -17.97 -6.08
CA TYR A 73 -10.34 -16.93 -5.24
C TYR A 73 -10.75 -15.69 -6.03
N VAL A 74 -9.98 -15.27 -7.04
CA VAL A 74 -10.39 -14.23 -7.98
C VAL A 74 -11.71 -14.59 -8.69
N SER A 75 -11.85 -15.84 -9.16
CA SER A 75 -13.08 -16.29 -9.82
C SER A 75 -14.30 -16.32 -8.89
N GLU A 76 -14.06 -16.47 -7.58
CA GLU A 76 -15.06 -16.41 -6.52
C GLU A 76 -15.31 -14.97 -6.04
N MET A 77 -14.61 -13.98 -6.60
CA MET A 77 -14.59 -12.56 -6.21
C MET A 77 -14.09 -12.33 -4.76
N ASP A 78 -13.43 -13.33 -4.17
CA ASP A 78 -12.76 -13.20 -2.88
C ASP A 78 -11.35 -12.63 -3.08
N TYR A 79 -11.32 -11.34 -3.39
CA TYR A 79 -10.08 -10.63 -3.65
C TYR A 79 -9.15 -10.57 -2.42
N SER A 80 -9.68 -10.70 -1.19
CA SER A 80 -8.86 -10.64 0.02
C SER A 80 -7.92 -11.84 0.12
N GLU A 81 -8.46 -13.04 -0.05
CA GLU A 81 -7.66 -14.28 -0.05
C GLU A 81 -6.75 -14.36 -1.28
N ALA A 82 -7.25 -13.96 -2.46
CA ALA A 82 -6.44 -13.91 -3.68
C ALA A 82 -5.19 -13.03 -3.52
N LYS A 83 -5.35 -11.81 -2.97
CA LYS A 83 -4.23 -10.89 -2.73
C LYS A 83 -3.19 -11.49 -1.78
N THR A 84 -3.66 -12.14 -0.71
CA THR A 84 -2.77 -12.78 0.27
C THR A 84 -1.90 -13.85 -0.38
N LEU A 85 -2.50 -14.66 -1.25
CA LEU A 85 -1.79 -15.72 -1.98
C LEU A 85 -0.83 -15.16 -3.03
N TYR A 86 -1.19 -14.09 -3.76
CA TYR A 86 -0.23 -13.46 -4.69
C TYR A 86 0.97 -12.86 -3.96
N LEU A 87 0.78 -12.26 -2.78
CA LEU A 87 1.88 -11.80 -1.94
C LEU A 87 2.77 -12.96 -1.48
N GLU A 88 2.19 -14.09 -1.06
CA GLU A 88 2.95 -15.31 -0.74
C GLU A 88 3.74 -15.82 -1.95
N ALA A 89 3.14 -15.81 -3.15
CA ALA A 89 3.82 -16.22 -4.38
C ALA A 89 5.04 -15.32 -4.68
N ILE A 90 4.89 -13.99 -4.54
CA ILE A 90 5.97 -13.01 -4.70
C ILE A 90 7.12 -13.26 -3.72
N GLU A 91 6.82 -13.64 -2.47
CA GLU A 91 7.86 -13.97 -1.48
C GLU A 91 8.66 -15.23 -1.86
N ILE A 92 8.01 -16.21 -2.49
CA ILE A 92 8.66 -17.48 -2.86
C ILE A 92 9.51 -17.32 -4.14
N GLU A 93 8.96 -16.71 -5.19
CA GLU A 93 9.68 -16.48 -6.47
C GLU A 93 9.55 -15.01 -6.93
N PRO A 94 10.31 -14.07 -6.34
CA PRO A 94 10.18 -12.65 -6.63
C PRO A 94 10.55 -12.26 -8.08
N SER A 95 11.23 -13.14 -8.81
CA SER A 95 11.63 -12.91 -10.20
C SER A 95 10.54 -13.19 -11.23
N ARG A 96 9.37 -13.70 -10.81
CA ARG A 96 8.27 -14.03 -11.72
C ARG A 96 7.23 -12.92 -11.74
N LEU A 97 6.91 -12.42 -12.94
CA LEU A 97 6.06 -11.25 -13.13
C LEU A 97 4.56 -11.53 -12.95
N ASP A 98 4.10 -12.76 -13.16
CA ASP A 98 2.69 -13.16 -13.16
C ASP A 98 1.94 -12.90 -11.84
N ALA A 99 2.58 -13.09 -10.69
CA ALA A 99 1.98 -12.74 -9.39
C ALA A 99 1.81 -11.23 -9.22
N TYR A 100 2.81 -10.43 -9.61
CA TYR A 100 2.72 -8.96 -9.56
C TYR A 100 1.62 -8.43 -10.48
N LEU A 101 1.55 -8.92 -11.73
CA LEU A 101 0.53 -8.48 -12.68
C LEU A 101 -0.87 -8.85 -12.22
N SER A 102 -1.06 -10.07 -11.72
CA SER A 102 -2.37 -10.52 -11.24
C SER A 102 -2.81 -9.75 -10.00
N LEU A 103 -1.87 -9.44 -9.09
CA LEU A 103 -2.14 -8.62 -7.92
C LEU A 103 -2.46 -7.17 -8.30
N ALA A 104 -1.65 -6.56 -9.18
CA ALA A 104 -1.90 -5.22 -9.70
C ALA A 104 -3.24 -5.12 -10.43
N GLN A 105 -3.61 -6.14 -11.22
CA GLN A 105 -4.90 -6.21 -11.90
C GLN A 105 -6.07 -6.21 -10.91
N ILE A 106 -5.97 -6.91 -9.77
CA ILE A 106 -7.00 -6.82 -8.72
C ILE A 106 -7.09 -5.41 -8.16
N TYR A 107 -5.95 -4.75 -7.91
CA TYR A 107 -5.95 -3.37 -7.45
C TYR A 107 -6.56 -2.42 -8.48
N VAL A 108 -6.27 -2.61 -9.78
CA VAL A 108 -6.91 -1.88 -10.89
C VAL A 108 -8.42 -2.13 -10.92
N GLU A 109 -8.88 -3.37 -10.77
CA GLU A 109 -10.32 -3.69 -10.69
C GLU A 109 -11.00 -3.03 -9.49
N GLN A 110 -10.25 -2.85 -8.40
CA GLN A 110 -10.70 -2.15 -7.20
C GLN A 110 -10.44 -0.62 -7.26
N LYS A 111 -9.92 -0.12 -8.39
CA LYS A 111 -9.57 1.30 -8.63
C LYS A 111 -8.52 1.86 -7.68
N ASP A 112 -7.75 0.99 -7.04
CA ASP A 112 -6.63 1.34 -6.18
C ASP A 112 -5.34 1.38 -7.03
N TYR A 113 -5.27 2.36 -7.94
CA TYR A 113 -4.14 2.48 -8.88
C TYR A 113 -2.82 2.77 -8.15
N ALA A 114 -2.87 3.42 -6.98
CA ALA A 114 -1.69 3.65 -6.16
C ALA A 114 -1.05 2.34 -5.70
N GLN A 115 -1.84 1.39 -5.20
CA GLN A 115 -1.32 0.05 -4.86
C GLN A 115 -0.93 -0.74 -6.10
N ALA A 116 -1.69 -0.64 -7.21
CA ALA A 116 -1.32 -1.29 -8.46
C ALA A 116 0.09 -0.84 -8.93
N LEU A 117 0.32 0.47 -9.00
CA LEU A 117 1.63 1.05 -9.34
C LEU A 117 2.71 0.66 -8.34
N SER A 118 2.41 0.66 -7.04
CA SER A 118 3.36 0.22 -6.01
C SER A 118 3.83 -1.22 -6.23
N ILE A 119 2.89 -2.15 -6.49
CA ILE A 119 3.20 -3.57 -6.73
C ILE A 119 3.98 -3.74 -8.05
N LEU A 120 3.58 -3.06 -9.12
CA LEU A 120 4.30 -3.12 -10.40
C LEU A 120 5.72 -2.54 -10.28
N ASN A 121 5.88 -1.41 -9.58
CA ASN A 121 7.19 -0.80 -9.36
C ASN A 121 8.12 -1.67 -8.52
N GLN A 122 7.59 -2.44 -7.56
CA GLN A 122 8.36 -3.43 -6.81
C GLN A 122 8.99 -4.49 -7.72
N ALA A 123 8.33 -4.85 -8.82
CA ALA A 123 8.80 -5.87 -9.74
C ALA A 123 10.02 -5.43 -10.57
N GLN A 124 10.27 -4.12 -10.74
CA GLN A 124 11.32 -3.59 -11.62
C GLN A 124 12.73 -4.11 -11.30
N ASP A 125 13.05 -4.25 -10.01
CA ASP A 125 14.36 -4.71 -9.54
C ASP A 125 14.48 -6.24 -9.47
N GLN A 126 13.37 -6.97 -9.54
CA GLN A 126 13.32 -8.42 -9.29
C GLN A 126 13.18 -9.24 -10.57
N VAL A 127 12.44 -8.72 -11.55
CA VAL A 127 12.04 -9.44 -12.75
C VAL A 127 13.15 -9.40 -13.81
N PRO A 128 13.40 -10.52 -14.55
CA PRO A 128 14.42 -10.58 -15.59
C PRO A 128 14.21 -9.54 -16.72
N SER A 129 15.30 -9.13 -17.35
CA SER A 129 15.30 -8.07 -18.36
C SER A 129 14.42 -8.35 -19.59
N ASP A 130 14.14 -9.61 -19.91
CA ASP A 130 13.28 -9.98 -21.05
C ASP A 130 11.78 -9.74 -20.78
N GLN A 131 11.40 -9.49 -19.53
CA GLN A 131 10.04 -9.14 -19.10
C GLN A 131 9.89 -7.66 -18.72
N GLN A 132 10.97 -6.87 -18.76
CA GLN A 132 10.92 -5.45 -18.39
C GLN A 132 10.03 -4.63 -19.33
N GLU A 133 10.04 -4.93 -20.63
CA GLU A 133 9.18 -4.24 -21.61
C GLU A 133 7.68 -4.46 -21.33
N ASP A 134 7.29 -5.68 -20.94
CA ASP A 134 5.91 -5.98 -20.55
C ASP A 134 5.53 -5.27 -19.26
N LEU A 135 6.40 -5.30 -18.24
CA LEU A 135 6.19 -4.59 -16.98
C LEU A 135 6.05 -3.06 -17.19
N GLU A 136 6.92 -2.45 -17.97
CA GLU A 136 6.87 -1.01 -18.29
C GLU A 136 5.56 -0.67 -19.03
N SER A 137 5.11 -1.52 -19.94
CA SER A 137 3.82 -1.34 -20.62
C SER A 137 2.63 -1.40 -19.65
N GLN A 138 2.69 -2.27 -18.63
CA GLN A 138 1.63 -2.40 -17.63
C GLN A 138 1.63 -1.21 -16.67
N ILE A 139 2.81 -0.73 -16.26
CA ILE A 139 2.96 0.50 -15.46
C ILE A 139 2.37 1.68 -16.21
N ALA A 140 2.79 1.89 -17.46
CA ALA A 140 2.29 2.98 -18.30
C ALA A 140 0.77 2.92 -18.47
N ALA A 141 0.20 1.74 -18.67
CA ALA A 141 -1.26 1.57 -18.78
C ALA A 141 -1.99 1.96 -17.49
N VAL A 142 -1.43 1.68 -16.31
CA VAL A 142 -2.02 2.11 -15.03
C VAL A 142 -1.76 3.60 -14.79
N GLU A 143 -0.61 4.13 -15.18
CA GLU A 143 -0.31 5.57 -15.13
C GLU A 143 -1.24 6.38 -16.04
N GLU A 144 -1.66 5.85 -17.20
CA GLU A 144 -2.69 6.47 -18.05
C GLU A 144 -4.08 6.51 -17.39
N MET A 145 -4.35 5.64 -16.41
CA MET A 145 -5.59 5.70 -15.60
C MET A 145 -5.52 6.75 -14.48
N VAL A 146 -4.32 7.24 -14.18
CA VAL A 146 -4.08 8.41 -13.35
C VAL A 146 -4.10 9.62 -14.30
N SER A 147 -4.81 10.69 -13.98
CA SER A 147 -4.86 11.86 -14.88
C SER A 147 -3.80 12.88 -14.44
N PRO A 148 -2.58 12.89 -15.04
CA PRO A 148 -1.49 13.76 -14.61
C PRO A 148 -1.82 15.24 -14.81
N ASP A 149 -2.67 15.56 -15.79
CA ASP A 149 -3.04 16.92 -16.15
C ASP A 149 -4.36 17.38 -15.49
N LEU A 150 -5.01 16.54 -14.68
CA LEU A 150 -6.33 16.82 -14.10
C LEU A 150 -6.40 18.20 -13.43
N PHE A 151 -5.41 18.53 -12.61
CA PHE A 151 -5.41 19.79 -11.87
C PHE A 151 -5.36 21.02 -12.79
N SER A 152 -4.72 20.92 -13.96
CA SER A 152 -4.71 22.00 -14.95
C SER A 152 -6.09 22.21 -15.58
N GLU A 153 -6.88 21.15 -15.73
CA GLU A 153 -8.22 21.21 -16.31
C GLU A 153 -9.27 21.74 -15.34
N VAL A 154 -9.04 21.53 -14.04
CA VAL A 154 -10.01 21.85 -12.98
C VAL A 154 -9.55 22.97 -12.04
N ALA A 155 -8.40 23.60 -12.32
CA ALA A 155 -7.91 24.75 -11.58
C ALA A 155 -8.96 25.87 -11.52
N GLY A 156 -8.99 26.57 -10.40
CA GLY A 156 -9.90 27.69 -10.18
C GLY A 156 -10.40 27.79 -8.75
N THR A 157 -11.39 28.66 -8.57
CA THR A 157 -11.97 28.97 -7.27
C THR A 157 -13.10 27.98 -6.91
N TYR A 158 -13.03 27.41 -5.71
CA TYR A 158 -14.04 26.53 -5.14
C TYR A 158 -14.58 27.12 -3.84
N VAL A 159 -15.90 27.19 -3.70
CA VAL A 159 -16.57 27.83 -2.55
C VAL A 159 -17.44 26.83 -1.83
N PHE A 160 -17.27 26.77 -0.51
CA PHE A 160 -18.11 26.02 0.43
C PHE A 160 -18.88 27.01 1.29
N SER A 161 -20.20 27.08 1.08
CA SER A 161 -21.12 27.87 1.90
C SER A 161 -22.51 27.25 1.92
N SER A 162 -23.35 27.67 2.86
CA SER A 162 -24.78 27.33 2.87
C SER A 162 -25.64 28.32 2.07
N GLY A 163 -25.06 29.41 1.53
CA GLY A 163 -25.82 30.54 1.00
C GLY A 163 -26.64 31.31 2.04
N ALA A 164 -26.53 30.94 3.32
CA ALA A 164 -27.24 31.54 4.44
C ALA A 164 -26.27 31.90 5.57
N GLY A 165 -26.25 33.17 5.95
CA GLY A 165 -25.25 33.72 6.86
C GLY A 165 -24.18 34.50 6.10
N ALA A 166 -23.15 34.94 6.81
CA ALA A 166 -22.02 35.68 6.25
C ALA A 166 -20.73 34.87 6.46
N TRP A 167 -20.73 33.65 5.92
CA TRP A 167 -19.60 32.72 6.02
C TRP A 167 -19.39 31.97 4.72
N ASP A 168 -18.13 31.67 4.43
CA ASP A 168 -17.70 30.69 3.43
C ASP A 168 -16.28 30.20 3.73
N THR A 169 -15.96 29.04 3.16
CA THR A 169 -14.59 28.60 2.93
C THR A 169 -14.32 28.62 1.44
N THR A 170 -13.28 29.31 1.03
CA THR A 170 -12.85 29.39 -0.37
C THR A 170 -11.49 28.72 -0.56
N ILE A 171 -11.34 27.96 -1.64
CA ILE A 171 -10.09 27.34 -2.10
C ILE A 171 -9.79 27.89 -3.50
N GLU A 172 -8.58 28.37 -3.72
CA GLU A 172 -8.03 28.66 -5.04
C GLU A 172 -7.06 27.54 -5.42
N LEU A 173 -7.54 26.63 -6.29
CA LEU A 173 -6.80 25.46 -6.75
C LEU A 173 -5.93 25.83 -7.96
N ALA A 174 -4.62 25.58 -7.86
CA ALA A 174 -3.67 25.80 -8.94
C ALA A 174 -3.53 24.57 -9.86
N GLU A 175 -2.96 24.79 -11.04
CA GLU A 175 -2.79 23.78 -12.10
C GLU A 175 -1.90 22.59 -11.70
N ASP A 176 -1.12 22.69 -10.62
CA ASP A 176 -0.20 21.65 -10.13
C ASP A 176 -0.72 20.90 -8.89
N GLY A 177 -1.98 21.14 -8.52
CA GLY A 177 -2.65 20.57 -7.35
C GLY A 177 -2.35 21.28 -6.03
N THR A 178 -1.49 22.30 -6.01
CA THR A 178 -1.36 23.17 -4.83
C THR A 178 -2.56 24.10 -4.72
N PHE A 179 -2.85 24.58 -3.51
CA PHE A 179 -3.92 25.55 -3.30
C PHE A 179 -3.63 26.51 -2.15
N THR A 180 -4.29 27.66 -2.22
CA THR A 180 -4.46 28.58 -1.08
C THR A 180 -5.93 28.72 -0.76
N GLY A 181 -6.28 29.05 0.47
CA GLY A 181 -7.68 29.24 0.83
C GLY A 181 -7.86 30.08 2.08
N SER A 182 -9.11 30.47 2.28
CA SER A 182 -9.54 31.24 3.44
C SER A 182 -10.93 30.83 3.87
N TYR A 183 -11.11 30.66 5.18
CA TYR A 183 -12.41 30.59 5.83
C TYR A 183 -12.71 31.91 6.51
N HIS A 184 -13.96 32.37 6.44
CA HIS A 184 -14.46 33.41 7.32
C HIS A 184 -15.91 33.18 7.76
N ASP A 185 -16.27 33.69 8.94
CA ASP A 185 -17.66 33.80 9.43
C ASP A 185 -17.84 35.10 10.21
N ALA A 186 -18.65 36.01 9.67
CA ALA A 186 -18.89 37.32 10.24
C ALA A 186 -20.16 37.36 11.10
N ASN A 187 -19.97 37.53 12.40
CA ASN A 187 -21.04 37.82 13.34
C ASN A 187 -21.00 39.29 13.79
N MET A 188 -21.62 40.15 12.99
CA MET A 188 -21.65 41.60 13.25
C MET A 188 -22.53 42.00 14.44
N GLY A 189 -23.29 41.05 15.01
CA GLY A 189 -24.03 41.24 16.26
C GLY A 189 -23.19 40.96 17.51
N LEU A 190 -22.13 40.15 17.38
CA LEU A 190 -21.24 39.81 18.49
C LEU A 190 -20.21 40.92 18.70
N THR A 191 -20.59 41.90 19.50
CA THR A 191 -19.82 43.14 19.73
C THR A 191 -19.29 43.23 21.15
N GLY A 192 -18.30 44.10 21.35
CA GLY A 192 -17.74 44.44 22.65
C GLY A 192 -17.32 45.90 22.72
N THR A 193 -16.91 46.36 23.90
CA THR A 193 -16.56 47.78 24.11
C THR A 193 -15.38 48.23 23.25
N THR A 194 -14.42 47.32 22.98
CA THR A 194 -13.24 47.58 22.14
C THR A 194 -13.43 47.13 20.68
N TYR A 195 -14.47 46.35 20.40
CA TYR A 195 -14.82 45.87 19.05
C TYR A 195 -16.32 46.10 18.77
N PRO A 196 -16.75 47.36 18.61
CA PRO A 196 -18.17 47.69 18.43
C PRO A 196 -18.72 47.27 17.07
N ASN A 197 -17.87 46.94 16.09
CA ASN A 197 -18.27 46.65 14.72
C ASN A 197 -18.46 45.15 14.43
N GLY A 198 -18.27 44.27 15.42
CA GLY A 198 -18.57 42.85 15.31
C GLY A 198 -17.40 41.93 15.60
N THR A 199 -17.61 40.64 15.40
CA THR A 199 -16.58 39.60 15.46
C THR A 199 -16.57 38.83 14.13
N VAL A 200 -15.38 38.53 13.61
CA VAL A 200 -15.18 37.69 12.43
C VAL A 200 -14.25 36.54 12.80
N SER A 201 -14.70 35.31 12.64
CA SER A 201 -13.83 34.13 12.69
C SER A 201 -13.09 34.01 11.36
N ILE A 202 -11.78 33.75 11.38
CA ILE A 202 -10.98 33.62 10.16
C ILE A 202 -10.00 32.45 10.24
N CYS A 203 -9.65 31.89 9.09
CA CYS A 203 -8.50 30.99 8.95
C CYS A 203 -7.97 31.07 7.52
N ASN A 204 -6.70 31.45 7.35
CA ASN A 204 -6.00 31.32 6.07
C ASN A 204 -5.20 30.03 6.06
N PHE A 205 -5.13 29.38 4.92
CA PHE A 205 -4.47 28.10 4.78
C PHE A 205 -3.93 27.88 3.37
N SER A 206 -3.02 26.91 3.25
CA SER A 206 -2.50 26.42 1.99
C SER A 206 -2.35 24.90 2.04
N GLY A 207 -2.35 24.24 0.91
CA GLY A 207 -2.20 22.79 0.87
C GLY A 207 -1.91 22.26 -0.51
N ARG A 208 -1.98 20.92 -0.62
CA ARG A 208 -1.76 20.22 -1.88
C ARG A 208 -2.62 18.96 -1.98
N PHE A 209 -3.35 18.86 -3.08
CA PHE A 209 -3.94 17.61 -3.54
C PHE A 209 -2.97 16.86 -4.44
N VAL A 210 -2.91 15.53 -4.29
CA VAL A 210 -2.08 14.62 -5.07
C VAL A 210 -2.88 13.37 -5.44
N ASP A 211 -2.25 12.51 -6.25
CA ASP A 211 -2.76 11.20 -6.64
C ASP A 211 -4.19 11.22 -7.20
N PRO A 212 -4.44 11.95 -8.32
CA PRO A 212 -5.74 11.96 -8.97
C PRO A 212 -6.06 10.61 -9.62
N ILE A 213 -6.91 9.83 -8.97
CA ILE A 213 -7.30 8.47 -9.37
C ILE A 213 -8.70 8.53 -9.98
N GLN A 214 -8.81 8.32 -11.30
CA GLN A 214 -10.09 8.35 -11.98
C GLN A 214 -11.01 7.23 -11.47
N GLN A 215 -12.19 7.58 -11.00
CA GLN A 215 -13.18 6.60 -10.56
C GLN A 215 -14.13 6.25 -11.70
N ASP A 216 -14.59 7.24 -12.46
CA ASP A 216 -15.40 7.07 -13.66
C ASP A 216 -15.20 8.28 -14.60
N GLU A 217 -16.02 8.39 -15.64
CA GLU A 217 -15.93 9.47 -16.63
C GLU A 217 -16.02 10.88 -16.00
N HIS A 218 -16.70 11.04 -14.86
CA HIS A 218 -16.97 12.34 -14.24
C HIS A 218 -16.54 12.44 -12.77
N SER A 219 -15.72 11.51 -12.26
CA SER A 219 -15.24 11.59 -10.89
C SER A 219 -13.84 11.06 -10.68
N TYR A 220 -13.13 11.70 -9.74
CA TYR A 220 -11.77 11.36 -9.33
C TYR A 220 -11.68 11.32 -7.81
N THR A 221 -10.87 10.42 -7.27
CA THR A 221 -10.41 10.48 -5.89
C THR A 221 -9.11 11.27 -5.84
N LEU A 222 -8.97 12.13 -4.83
CA LEU A 222 -7.78 12.93 -4.56
C LEU A 222 -7.29 12.67 -3.13
N THR A 223 -5.99 12.81 -2.90
CA THR A 223 -5.41 12.78 -1.56
C THR A 223 -4.96 14.17 -1.14
N LEU A 224 -5.41 14.65 0.03
CA LEU A 224 -4.88 15.83 0.69
C LEU A 224 -3.56 15.45 1.39
N ASP A 225 -2.45 15.74 0.73
CA ASP A 225 -1.09 15.41 1.20
C ASP A 225 -0.59 16.41 2.23
N GLN A 226 -0.86 17.70 2.01
CA GLN A 226 -0.39 18.79 2.85
C GLN A 226 -1.52 19.78 3.13
N LEU A 227 -1.58 20.25 4.38
CA LEU A 227 -2.44 21.34 4.82
C LEU A 227 -1.71 22.13 5.92
N ASP A 228 -1.42 23.39 5.65
CA ASP A 228 -0.82 24.35 6.57
C ASP A 228 -1.80 25.48 6.85
N THR A 229 -1.93 25.88 8.12
CA THR A 229 -2.77 27.01 8.54
C THR A 229 -1.91 28.16 9.03
N GLU A 230 -2.29 29.39 8.69
CA GLU A 230 -1.62 30.60 9.18
C GLU A 230 -2.17 31.04 10.54
N GLY A 231 -1.27 31.50 11.42
CA GLY A 231 -1.61 32.00 12.76
C GLY A 231 -1.76 30.90 13.82
N GLU A 232 -1.74 31.28 15.10
CA GLU A 232 -1.99 30.33 16.17
C GLU A 232 -3.50 30.27 16.47
N ARG A 233 -4.04 29.05 16.54
CA ARG A 233 -5.46 28.84 16.87
C ARG A 233 -5.81 29.52 18.19
N PHE A 234 -6.96 30.18 18.24
CA PHE A 234 -7.46 30.97 19.38
C PHE A 234 -6.75 32.30 19.62
N GLU A 235 -5.80 32.70 18.77
CA GLU A 235 -5.38 34.10 18.72
C GLU A 235 -6.55 34.98 18.30
N SER A 236 -6.60 36.18 18.86
CA SER A 236 -7.54 37.20 18.45
C SER A 236 -6.90 38.57 18.46
N TYR A 237 -7.33 39.40 17.53
CA TYR A 237 -6.87 40.78 17.42
C TYR A 237 -8.04 41.70 17.07
N ILE A 238 -7.86 42.99 17.29
CA ILE A 238 -8.87 44.00 16.97
C ILE A 238 -8.28 44.95 15.93
N GLU A 239 -8.98 45.09 14.81
CA GLU A 239 -8.64 46.00 13.73
C GLU A 239 -9.91 46.75 13.31
N ASP A 240 -9.82 48.08 13.21
CA ASP A 240 -10.94 48.96 12.85
C ASP A 240 -12.25 48.71 13.62
N GLY A 241 -12.14 48.34 14.90
CA GLY A 241 -13.26 48.07 15.78
C GLY A 241 -13.97 46.74 15.53
N VAL A 242 -13.40 45.84 14.71
CA VAL A 242 -13.83 44.46 14.53
C VAL A 242 -12.85 43.55 15.27
N ARG A 243 -13.37 42.52 15.95
CA ARG A 243 -12.54 41.47 16.55
C ARG A 243 -12.39 40.31 15.58
N TYR A 244 -11.16 39.97 15.24
CA TYR A 244 -10.84 38.78 14.45
C TYR A 244 -10.41 37.65 15.37
N GLU A 245 -10.93 36.45 15.16
CA GLU A 245 -10.58 35.23 15.91
C GLU A 245 -10.02 34.17 14.95
N VAL A 246 -8.77 33.76 15.14
CA VAL A 246 -8.13 32.73 14.32
C VAL A 246 -8.65 31.35 14.72
N THR A 247 -9.21 30.63 13.75
CA THR A 247 -9.85 29.33 13.91
C THR A 247 -9.26 28.26 12.98
N ILE A 248 -10.05 27.25 12.63
CA ILE A 248 -9.71 26.14 11.74
C ILE A 248 -10.27 26.35 10.32
N PRO A 249 -9.71 25.69 9.29
CA PRO A 249 -10.20 25.76 7.92
C PRO A 249 -11.45 24.87 7.78
N TYR A 250 -12.63 25.45 8.02
CA TYR A 250 -13.88 24.68 8.07
C TYR A 250 -14.17 23.96 6.73
N GLY A 251 -14.42 22.66 6.80
CA GLY A 251 -14.55 21.74 5.67
C GLY A 251 -13.27 20.96 5.35
N LEU A 252 -12.11 21.37 5.89
CA LEU A 252 -10.80 20.73 5.69
C LEU A 252 -10.16 20.23 6.99
N GLU A 253 -10.86 20.32 8.13
CA GLU A 253 -10.30 20.01 9.44
C GLU A 253 -9.94 18.53 9.64
N GLU A 254 -10.58 17.64 8.89
CA GLU A 254 -10.39 16.19 8.92
C GLU A 254 -10.61 15.61 7.51
N GLY A 255 -10.06 14.42 7.26
CA GLY A 255 -10.23 13.71 5.99
C GLY A 255 -9.07 13.94 5.02
N LYS A 256 -8.43 12.83 4.60
CA LYS A 256 -7.37 12.84 3.59
C LYS A 256 -7.88 12.52 2.20
N GLU A 257 -8.90 11.67 2.10
CA GLU A 257 -9.47 11.29 0.82
C GLU A 257 -10.60 12.25 0.45
N TRP A 258 -10.54 12.77 -0.77
CA TRP A 258 -11.50 13.70 -1.33
C TRP A 258 -12.02 13.17 -2.66
N THR A 259 -13.21 13.61 -3.05
CA THR A 259 -13.77 13.30 -4.37
C THR A 259 -13.93 14.59 -5.16
N LEU A 260 -13.36 14.63 -6.35
CA LEU A 260 -13.63 15.66 -7.34
C LEU A 260 -14.68 15.14 -8.31
N TYR A 261 -15.83 15.82 -8.36
CA TYR A 261 -16.85 15.61 -9.38
C TYR A 261 -16.67 16.62 -10.49
N LEU A 262 -16.66 16.15 -11.73
CA LEU A 262 -16.58 17.01 -12.91
C LEU A 262 -17.97 17.49 -13.32
N GLU A 263 -18.02 18.66 -13.95
CA GLU A 263 -19.19 19.12 -14.70
C GLU A 263 -19.69 18.00 -15.62
N GLY A 264 -21.00 17.75 -15.62
CA GLY A 264 -21.62 16.66 -16.39
C GLY A 264 -21.94 15.41 -15.57
N ALA A 265 -21.38 15.24 -14.36
CA ALA A 265 -21.72 14.13 -13.47
C ALA A 265 -23.23 14.01 -13.24
N ALA A 266 -23.80 12.81 -13.32
CA ALA A 266 -25.23 12.62 -13.12
C ALA A 266 -25.63 12.93 -11.68
N MET A 267 -26.62 13.81 -11.49
CA MET A 267 -27.07 14.24 -10.15
C MET A 267 -27.54 13.07 -9.27
N ALA A 268 -28.04 12.00 -9.89
CA ALA A 268 -28.51 10.80 -9.21
C ALA A 268 -27.40 9.95 -8.58
N ASP A 269 -26.16 10.12 -9.03
CA ASP A 269 -25.00 9.35 -8.56
C ASP A 269 -24.20 10.11 -7.47
N LEU A 270 -24.57 11.36 -7.19
CA LEU A 270 -23.90 12.21 -6.21
C LEU A 270 -24.41 11.93 -4.78
N PRO A 271 -23.54 12.04 -3.75
CA PRO A 271 -23.96 11.92 -2.35
C PRO A 271 -24.97 13.01 -1.95
N ASP A 272 -26.05 12.63 -1.26
CA ASP A 272 -27.08 13.57 -0.77
C ASP A 272 -26.48 14.75 0.02
N ALA A 273 -25.44 14.48 0.82
CA ALA A 273 -24.76 15.51 1.60
C ALA A 273 -24.05 16.53 0.70
N PHE A 274 -23.37 16.09 -0.36
CA PHE A 274 -22.77 16.96 -1.36
C PHE A 274 -23.84 17.80 -2.08
N VAL A 275 -24.92 17.15 -2.54
CA VAL A 275 -26.05 17.81 -3.22
C VAL A 275 -26.69 18.89 -2.34
N SER A 276 -26.73 18.69 -1.02
CA SER A 276 -27.31 19.67 -0.09
C SER A 276 -26.58 21.02 -0.10
N TRP A 277 -25.27 21.04 -0.36
CA TRP A 277 -24.49 22.27 -0.45
C TRP A 277 -24.71 23.02 -1.76
N MET A 278 -25.21 22.34 -2.80
CA MET A 278 -25.48 22.96 -4.10
C MET A 278 -26.58 24.03 -4.02
N TYR A 279 -27.52 23.93 -3.07
CA TYR A 279 -28.61 24.92 -2.92
C TYR A 279 -28.12 26.36 -2.73
N ALA A 280 -26.88 26.56 -2.30
CA ALA A 280 -26.26 27.88 -2.20
C ALA A 280 -25.94 28.51 -3.58
N PHE A 281 -25.83 27.68 -4.63
CA PHE A 281 -25.33 28.05 -5.96
C PHE A 281 -26.37 27.80 -7.08
N ALA A 282 -27.14 26.71 -6.99
CA ALA A 282 -28.17 26.32 -7.95
C ALA A 282 -29.26 25.46 -7.28
N ASP A 283 -30.46 25.35 -7.87
CA ASP A 283 -31.50 24.43 -7.36
C ASP A 283 -31.27 23.00 -7.91
N PRO A 284 -30.74 22.05 -7.11
CA PRO A 284 -30.43 20.71 -7.56
C PRO A 284 -31.66 19.92 -8.04
N ASN A 285 -32.88 20.28 -7.63
CA ASN A 285 -34.09 19.59 -8.10
C ASN A 285 -34.42 19.88 -9.56
N THR A 286 -33.77 20.88 -10.16
CA THR A 286 -33.97 21.29 -11.55
C THR A 286 -32.89 20.75 -12.50
N LEU A 287 -31.91 20.03 -11.98
CA LEU A 287 -30.71 19.61 -12.69
C LEU A 287 -30.70 18.09 -12.91
N GLU A 288 -30.37 17.66 -14.12
CA GLU A 288 -30.09 16.24 -14.42
C GLU A 288 -28.60 15.92 -14.21
N THR A 289 -27.73 16.88 -14.50
CA THR A 289 -26.27 16.78 -14.36
C THR A 289 -25.70 17.93 -13.55
N LEU A 290 -24.52 17.70 -12.96
CA LEU A 290 -23.77 18.68 -12.21
C LEU A 290 -23.30 19.81 -13.15
N PRO A 291 -23.64 21.09 -12.87
CA PRO A 291 -23.41 22.20 -13.79
C PRO A 291 -22.03 22.86 -13.66
N PHE A 292 -21.22 22.43 -12.70
CA PHE A 292 -19.86 22.92 -12.45
C PHE A 292 -19.07 21.86 -11.69
N ASN A 293 -17.73 21.89 -11.75
CA ASN A 293 -16.91 20.99 -10.95
C ASN A 293 -17.20 21.15 -9.45
N GLY A 294 -16.97 20.12 -8.64
CA GLY A 294 -17.09 20.21 -7.19
C GLY A 294 -16.14 19.30 -6.44
N LEU A 295 -15.63 19.78 -5.32
CA LEU A 295 -14.78 19.03 -4.40
C LEU A 295 -15.61 18.61 -3.19
N TYR A 296 -15.55 17.34 -2.84
CA TYR A 296 -16.28 16.77 -1.71
C TYR A 296 -15.32 16.11 -0.73
N ASN A 297 -15.42 16.52 0.53
CA ASN A 297 -14.77 15.86 1.65
C ASN A 297 -15.78 14.91 2.31
N PRO A 298 -15.71 13.58 2.07
CA PRO A 298 -16.64 12.63 2.66
C PRO A 298 -16.52 12.51 4.18
N THR A 299 -15.37 12.89 4.76
CA THR A 299 -15.15 12.79 6.22
C THR A 299 -15.96 13.85 6.96
N THR A 300 -15.95 15.09 6.47
CA THR A 300 -16.69 16.22 7.05
C THR A 300 -18.05 16.46 6.39
N SER A 301 -18.33 15.73 5.30
CA SER A 301 -19.47 15.97 4.41
C SER A 301 -19.48 17.37 3.78
N ALA A 302 -18.33 18.06 3.70
CA ALA A 302 -18.24 19.39 3.13
C ALA A 302 -18.18 19.34 1.59
N GLY A 303 -19.03 20.11 0.93
CA GLY A 303 -19.10 20.21 -0.53
C GLY A 303 -18.74 21.61 -1.01
N PHE A 304 -17.68 21.71 -1.79
CA PHE A 304 -17.19 22.94 -2.40
C PHE A 304 -17.57 22.94 -3.88
N MET A 305 -18.14 24.05 -4.36
CA MET A 305 -18.59 24.19 -5.74
C MET A 305 -17.64 25.12 -6.49
N ALA A 306 -17.22 24.73 -7.69
CA ALA A 306 -16.44 25.60 -8.56
C ALA A 306 -17.26 26.85 -8.88
N TYR A 307 -16.67 28.00 -8.63
CA TYR A 307 -17.26 29.30 -8.89
C TYR A 307 -16.70 29.82 -10.21
N ALA A 308 -17.56 29.91 -11.24
CA ALA A 308 -17.18 30.60 -12.46
C ALA A 308 -17.02 32.09 -12.14
N SER A 309 -15.81 32.62 -12.20
CA SER A 309 -15.63 34.07 -12.28
C SER A 309 -16.34 34.52 -13.56
N GLU A 310 -17.40 35.32 -13.45
CA GLU A 310 -17.97 35.99 -14.62
C GLU A 310 -16.84 36.76 -15.32
N GLY A 311 -16.46 36.30 -16.52
CA GLY A 311 -15.44 36.94 -17.36
C GLY A 311 -15.91 38.25 -17.98
#